data_AF-A0AAJ2C2U0-F1
#
_entry.id   AF-A0AAJ2C2U0-F1
#
_cell.length_a   1.000
_cell.length_b   1.000
_cell.length_c   1.000
_cell.angle_alpha   90.00
_cell.angle_beta   90.00
_cell.angle_gamma   90.00
#
_symmetry.space_group_name_H-M   'P 1'
#
loop_
_entity.id
_entity.type
_entity.pdbx_description
1 polymer ?
#
loop_
_entity_poly.entity_id
_entity_poly.type
_entity_poly.pdbx_seq_one_letter_code
_entity_poly.pdbx_strand_id
1 'polypeptide(L)'
;MNIQELDKELLSLFEKRIALSQMGYDHRDYDDVEEALHDLEDDFNDKYGDFLENILQEIHKEYCPDSDVLLPTAYLARSFKETSDGGIEVGADAGVEVELEENPVANARLMLLPSPTRIVLVVGKKKKIVWSAEAE
;
A
#
# COMPACT_ATOMS: atom_id res chain seq x y z
N MET A 1 8.81 18.62 0.79
CA MET A 1 9.05 17.17 0.73
C MET A 1 9.33 16.76 -0.71
N ASN A 2 10.17 15.75 -0.93
CA ASN A 2 10.58 15.33 -2.27
C ASN A 2 9.74 14.13 -2.77
N ILE A 3 8.76 14.40 -3.63
CA ILE A 3 7.82 13.39 -4.13
C ILE A 3 8.52 12.32 -4.99
N GLN A 4 9.59 12.67 -5.70
CA GLN A 4 10.36 11.72 -6.49
C GLN A 4 11.12 10.72 -5.61
N GLU A 5 11.60 11.18 -4.47
CA GLU A 5 12.30 10.35 -3.50
C GLU A 5 11.33 9.44 -2.75
N LEU A 6 10.17 9.99 -2.35
CA LEU A 6 9.04 9.21 -1.81
C LEU A 6 8.66 8.05 -2.74
N ASP A 7 8.46 8.34 -4.03
CA ASP A 7 8.07 7.33 -5.01
C ASP A 7 9.13 6.25 -5.18
N LYS A 8 10.41 6.65 -5.23
CA LYS A 8 11.53 5.73 -5.35
C LYS A 8 11.64 4.80 -4.14
N GLU A 9 11.52 5.33 -2.93
CA GLU A 9 11.61 4.52 -1.71
C GLU A 9 10.39 3.61 -1.54
N LEU A 10 9.20 4.10 -1.88
CA LEU A 10 7.98 3.29 -1.91
C LEU A 10 8.10 2.16 -2.94
N LEU A 11 8.68 2.41 -4.11
CA LEU A 11 8.94 1.40 -5.12
C LEU A 11 9.90 0.32 -4.59
N SER A 12 10.96 0.72 -3.90
CA SER A 12 11.91 -0.23 -3.32
C SER A 12 11.27 -1.15 -2.26
N LEU A 13 10.40 -0.60 -1.41
CA LEU A 13 9.59 -1.38 -0.46
C LEU A 13 8.66 -2.37 -1.17
N PHE A 14 7.99 -1.88 -2.21
CA PHE A 14 7.07 -2.68 -3.00
C PHE A 14 7.76 -3.86 -3.68
N GLU A 15 8.93 -3.65 -4.29
CA GLU A 15 9.75 -4.70 -4.92
C GLU A 15 10.22 -5.75 -3.90
N LYS A 16 10.60 -5.33 -2.69
CA LYS A 16 10.96 -6.27 -1.62
C LYS A 16 9.79 -7.11 -1.13
N ARG A 17 8.60 -6.52 -1.01
CA ARG A 17 7.37 -7.28 -0.68
C ARG A 17 7.04 -8.32 -1.75
N ILE A 18 7.23 -7.99 -3.02
CA ILE A 18 7.10 -8.96 -4.11
C ILE A 18 8.10 -10.09 -3.94
N ALA A 19 9.38 -9.77 -3.74
CA ALA A 19 10.44 -10.76 -3.59
C ALA A 19 10.15 -11.71 -2.41
N LEU A 20 9.79 -11.17 -1.24
CA LEU A 20 9.43 -11.97 -0.07
C LEU A 20 8.18 -12.85 -0.32
N SER A 21 7.16 -12.31 -1.01
CA SER A 21 5.95 -13.08 -1.34
C SER A 21 6.18 -14.27 -2.28
N GLN A 22 7.28 -14.25 -3.03
CA GLN A 22 7.70 -15.34 -3.93
C GLN A 22 8.59 -16.38 -3.22
N MET A 23 9.04 -16.11 -2.00
CA MET A 23 9.83 -17.03 -1.19
C MET A 23 8.92 -17.96 -0.38
N GLY A 24 9.30 -19.24 -0.29
CA GLY A 24 8.70 -20.16 0.67
C GLY A 24 9.12 -19.77 2.09
N TYR A 25 8.22 -19.97 3.05
CA TYR A 25 8.52 -19.71 4.47
C TYR A 25 9.67 -20.58 5.02
N ASP A 26 9.95 -21.71 4.37
CA ASP A 26 11.07 -22.60 4.67
C ASP A 26 12.38 -22.21 3.96
N HIS A 27 12.37 -21.12 3.19
CA HIS A 27 13.57 -20.64 2.53
C HIS A 27 14.58 -20.15 3.57
N ARG A 28 15.83 -20.59 3.44
CA ARG A 28 16.90 -20.31 4.42
C ARG A 28 17.16 -18.81 4.67
N ASP A 29 16.83 -17.97 3.69
CA ASP A 29 17.07 -16.52 3.73
C ASP A 29 15.75 -15.75 4.04
N TYR A 30 14.65 -16.43 4.37
CA TYR A 30 13.34 -15.79 4.59
C TYR A 30 13.40 -14.77 5.73
N ASP A 31 13.91 -15.20 6.90
CA ASP A 31 13.99 -14.35 8.10
C ASP A 31 14.84 -13.09 7.85
N ASP A 32 15.99 -13.22 7.19
CA ASP A 32 16.87 -12.09 6.86
C ASP A 32 16.19 -11.08 5.90
N VAL A 33 15.38 -11.58 4.96
CA VAL A 33 14.65 -10.72 4.01
C VAL A 33 13.46 -10.04 4.68
N GLU A 34 12.78 -10.74 5.61
CA GLU A 34 11.67 -10.18 6.40
C GLU A 34 12.18 -9.09 7.36
N GLU A 35 13.28 -9.32 8.08
CA GLU A 35 13.91 -8.30 8.94
C GLU A 35 14.34 -7.07 8.12
N ALA A 36 15.01 -7.27 6.99
CA ALA A 36 15.42 -6.19 6.11
C ALA A 36 14.25 -5.50 5.37
N LEU A 37 13.05 -6.08 5.38
CA LEU A 37 11.83 -5.42 4.94
C LEU A 37 11.27 -4.56 6.07
N HIS A 38 11.21 -5.08 7.30
CA HIS A 38 10.75 -4.32 8.47
C HIS A 38 11.59 -3.08 8.72
N ASP A 39 12.92 -3.17 8.66
CA ASP A 39 13.81 -2.01 8.81
C ASP A 39 13.48 -0.90 7.80
N LEU A 40 13.18 -1.27 6.55
CA LEU A 40 12.82 -0.30 5.52
C LEU A 40 11.42 0.27 5.71
N GLU A 41 10.48 -0.51 6.25
CA GLU A 41 9.13 -0.04 6.56
C GLU A 41 9.18 1.00 7.68
N ASP A 42 10.00 0.75 8.70
CA ASP A 42 10.24 1.67 9.80
C ASP A 42 10.91 2.95 9.30
N ASP A 43 12.02 2.86 8.56
CA ASP A 43 12.69 4.02 7.96
C ASP A 43 11.74 4.86 7.08
N PHE A 44 10.88 4.21 6.30
CA PHE A 44 9.91 4.88 5.44
C PHE A 44 8.82 5.57 6.24
N ASN A 45 8.26 4.92 7.27
CA ASN A 45 7.27 5.52 8.15
C ASN A 45 7.87 6.68 8.93
N ASP A 46 9.11 6.59 9.42
CA ASP A 46 9.79 7.68 10.11
C ASP A 46 9.99 8.91 9.20
N LYS A 47 10.29 8.67 7.92
CA LYS A 47 10.58 9.74 6.96
C LYS A 47 9.35 10.37 6.33
N TYR A 48 8.32 9.58 6.03
CA TYR A 48 7.15 10.00 5.26
C TYR A 48 5.81 9.81 5.97
N GLY A 49 5.83 9.21 7.17
CA GLY A 49 4.68 8.88 8.00
C GLY A 49 3.73 10.04 8.16
N ASP A 50 4.20 11.12 8.80
CA ASP A 50 3.41 12.32 9.06
C ASP A 50 2.69 12.85 7.81
N PHE A 51 3.36 12.86 6.65
CA PHE A 51 2.75 13.35 5.42
C PHE A 51 1.65 12.42 4.92
N LEU A 52 1.95 11.12 4.80
CA LEU A 52 1.00 10.15 4.27
C LEU A 52 -0.16 9.89 5.23
N GLU A 53 0.08 9.91 6.54
CA GLU A 53 -0.96 9.79 7.56
C GLU A 53 -1.96 10.95 7.49
N ASN A 54 -1.49 12.19 7.28
CA ASN A 54 -2.40 13.33 7.10
C ASN A 54 -3.32 13.13 5.88
N ILE A 55 -2.78 12.62 4.76
CA ILE A 55 -3.58 12.30 3.58
C ILE A 55 -4.56 11.16 3.85
N LEU A 56 -4.09 10.09 4.50
CA LEU A 56 -4.92 8.95 4.88
C LEU A 56 -6.05 9.36 5.82
N GLN A 57 -5.80 10.27 6.75
CA GLN A 57 -6.84 10.84 7.62
C GLN A 57 -7.93 11.56 6.83
N GLU A 58 -7.57 12.38 5.84
CA GLU A 58 -8.57 13.06 5.00
C GLU A 58 -9.37 12.05 4.15
N ILE A 59 -8.71 11.04 3.59
CA ILE A 59 -9.39 9.95 2.86
C ILE A 59 -10.33 9.16 3.78
N HIS A 60 -9.88 8.82 4.99
CA HIS A 60 -10.73 8.10 5.95
C HIS A 60 -11.94 8.94 6.34
N LYS A 61 -11.76 10.23 6.64
CA LYS A 61 -12.89 11.15 6.93
C LYS A 61 -13.90 11.23 5.80
N GLU A 62 -13.45 11.18 4.54
CA GLU A 62 -14.33 11.29 3.37
C GLU A 62 -15.06 9.98 3.04
N TYR A 63 -14.40 8.82 3.17
CA TYR A 63 -14.92 7.55 2.64
C TYR A 63 -15.29 6.52 3.71
N CYS A 64 -14.54 6.46 4.81
CA CYS A 64 -14.60 5.38 5.80
C CYS A 64 -14.27 5.88 7.22
N PRO A 65 -15.06 6.83 7.77
CA PRO A 65 -14.72 7.53 9.01
C PRO A 65 -14.72 6.63 10.25
N ASP A 66 -15.40 5.49 10.19
CA ASP A 66 -15.46 4.49 11.27
C ASP A 66 -14.27 3.50 11.24
N SER A 67 -13.45 3.52 10.18
CA SER A 67 -12.26 2.68 10.06
C SER A 67 -11.02 3.37 10.62
N ASP A 68 -10.24 2.64 11.43
CA ASP A 68 -8.98 3.15 11.99
C ASP A 68 -7.97 3.48 10.88
N VAL A 69 -7.27 4.61 11.02
CA VAL A 69 -6.13 4.95 10.18
C VAL A 69 -4.91 4.19 10.68
N LEU A 70 -4.27 3.42 9.80
CA LEU A 70 -3.06 2.65 10.10
C LEU A 70 -1.79 3.39 9.64
N LEU A 71 -0.63 2.84 9.97
CA LEU A 71 0.65 3.31 9.42
C LEU A 71 0.65 3.22 7.88
N PRO A 72 1.31 4.14 7.16
CA PRO A 72 1.24 4.17 5.69
C PRO A 72 1.66 2.88 5.00
N THR A 73 2.72 2.23 5.49
CA THR A 73 3.21 0.94 4.96
C THR A 73 2.23 -0.22 5.16
N ALA A 74 1.24 -0.10 6.06
CA ALA A 74 0.18 -1.09 6.19
C ALA A 74 -0.71 -1.16 4.95
N TYR A 75 -0.86 -0.05 4.22
CA TYR A 75 -1.65 0.08 2.99
C TYR A 75 -0.91 -0.41 1.74
N LEU A 76 0.38 -0.75 1.84
CA LEU A 76 1.09 -1.40 0.74
C LEU A 76 0.45 -2.76 0.42
N ALA A 77 0.35 -3.05 -0.87
CA ALA A 77 -0.14 -4.32 -1.36
C ALA A 77 0.57 -5.51 -0.70
N ARG A 78 -0.19 -6.55 -0.34
CA ARG A 78 0.33 -7.79 0.26
C ARG A 78 0.24 -9.00 -0.68
N SER A 79 -0.47 -8.87 -1.80
CA SER A 79 -0.67 -9.95 -2.77
C SER A 79 -0.42 -9.47 -4.19
N PHE A 80 0.43 -10.22 -4.89
CA PHE A 80 0.93 -9.90 -6.21
C PHE A 80 0.73 -11.10 -7.12
N LYS A 81 0.33 -10.84 -8.36
CA LYS A 81 0.26 -11.83 -9.44
C LYS A 81 1.11 -11.34 -10.60
N GLU A 82 2.06 -12.15 -11.00
CA GLU A 82 2.80 -11.90 -12.23
C GLU A 82 1.86 -12.12 -13.43
N THR A 83 1.81 -11.14 -14.32
CA THR A 83 1.03 -11.20 -15.55
C THR A 83 1.82 -11.90 -16.64
N SER A 84 1.15 -12.42 -17.67
CA SER A 84 1.82 -13.19 -18.74
C SER A 84 2.84 -12.40 -19.55
N ASP A 85 2.82 -11.07 -19.47
CA ASP A 85 3.77 -10.13 -20.07
C ASP A 85 4.90 -9.70 -19.11
N GLY A 86 4.99 -10.30 -17.91
CA GLY A 86 6.02 -10.00 -16.90
C GLY A 86 5.73 -8.75 -16.07
N GLY A 87 4.50 -8.23 -16.13
CA GLY A 87 4.02 -7.19 -15.24
C GLY A 87 3.57 -7.75 -13.88
N ILE A 88 3.27 -6.86 -12.94
CA ILE A 88 2.76 -7.24 -11.62
C ILE A 88 1.37 -6.65 -11.43
N GLU A 89 0.38 -7.54 -11.29
CA GLU A 89 -0.98 -7.20 -10.93
C GLU A 89 -1.16 -7.30 -9.41
N VAL A 90 -1.61 -6.22 -8.80
CA VAL A 90 -2.01 -6.19 -7.39
C VAL A 90 -3.44 -6.71 -7.24
N GLY A 91 -3.60 -7.74 -6.40
CA GLY A 91 -4.89 -8.35 -6.08
C GLY A 91 -5.88 -7.35 -5.50
N ALA A 92 -7.18 -7.55 -5.75
CA ALA A 92 -8.23 -6.70 -5.19
C ALA A 92 -8.37 -6.84 -3.66
N ASP A 93 -7.77 -7.88 -3.10
CA ASP A 93 -7.70 -8.22 -1.68
C ASP A 93 -6.38 -7.78 -1.02
N ALA A 94 -5.47 -7.14 -1.76
CA ALA A 94 -4.12 -6.84 -1.29
C ALA A 94 -4.00 -5.64 -0.34
N GLY A 95 -5.08 -4.89 -0.11
CA GLY A 95 -5.10 -3.66 0.69
C GLY A 95 -5.69 -3.79 2.10
N VAL A 96 -5.74 -2.66 2.81
CA VAL A 96 -6.39 -2.54 4.12
C VAL A 96 -7.90 -2.51 3.94
N GLU A 97 -8.62 -3.38 4.64
CA GLU A 97 -10.08 -3.40 4.64
C GLU A 97 -10.65 -2.21 5.40
N VAL A 98 -11.65 -1.57 4.81
CA VAL A 98 -12.32 -0.39 5.36
C VAL A 98 -13.83 -0.49 5.18
N GLU A 99 -14.57 0.09 6.12
CA GLU A 99 -16.03 0.16 6.11
C GLU A 99 -16.47 1.50 5.50
N LEU A 100 -17.07 1.47 4.31
CA LEU A 100 -17.51 2.69 3.63
C LEU A 100 -18.75 3.29 4.29
N GLU A 101 -18.76 4.61 4.48
CA GLU A 101 -19.94 5.32 5.01
C GLU A 101 -21.18 5.13 4.12
N GLU A 102 -21.00 5.23 2.79
CA GLU A 102 -22.11 5.12 1.83
C GLU A 102 -22.66 3.68 1.68
N ASN A 103 -21.84 2.68 1.98
CA ASN A 103 -22.20 1.28 1.86
C ASN A 103 -21.32 0.38 2.75
N PRO A 104 -21.66 0.26 4.04
CA PRO A 104 -20.84 -0.45 5.02
C PRO A 104 -20.63 -1.94 4.72
N VAL A 105 -21.58 -2.56 4.00
CA VAL A 105 -21.50 -3.99 3.63
C VAL A 105 -20.70 -4.22 2.34
N ALA A 106 -20.20 -3.16 1.69
CA ALA A 106 -19.35 -3.30 0.53
C ALA A 106 -17.97 -3.82 0.94
N ASN A 107 -17.46 -4.79 0.19
CA ASN A 107 -16.08 -5.22 0.33
C ASN A 107 -15.16 -4.13 -0.26
N ALA A 108 -14.66 -3.25 0.60
CA ALA A 108 -13.84 -2.11 0.24
C ALA A 108 -12.43 -2.18 0.86
N ARG A 109 -11.42 -1.75 0.09
CA ARG A 109 -10.02 -1.70 0.53
C ARG A 109 -9.31 -0.45 0.06
N LEU A 110 -8.40 0.06 0.87
CA LEU A 110 -7.44 1.11 0.50
C LEU A 110 -6.06 0.50 0.24
N MET A 111 -5.39 1.00 -0.80
CA MET A 111 -4.03 0.57 -1.18
C MET A 111 -3.14 1.76 -1.52
N LEU A 112 -1.93 1.76 -1.00
CA LEU A 112 -0.84 2.65 -1.38
C LEU A 112 0.01 1.97 -2.46
N LEU A 113 0.22 2.65 -3.60
CA LEU A 113 0.94 2.11 -4.76
C LEU A 113 2.00 3.10 -5.25
N PRO A 114 3.21 2.64 -5.63
CA PRO A 114 4.23 3.46 -6.28
C PRO A 114 4.00 3.62 -7.79
N SER A 115 4.79 4.47 -8.42
CA SER A 115 4.91 4.64 -9.88
C SER A 115 3.59 4.98 -10.61
N PRO A 116 3.03 6.18 -10.38
CA PRO A 116 3.40 7.17 -9.38
C PRO A 116 2.73 6.89 -8.03
N THR A 117 3.28 7.45 -6.96
CA THR A 117 2.75 7.33 -5.58
C THR A 117 1.31 7.80 -5.52
N ARG A 118 0.41 6.88 -5.17
CA ARG A 118 -1.04 7.11 -5.18
C ARG A 118 -1.78 6.20 -4.20
N ILE A 119 -2.95 6.64 -3.75
CA ILE A 119 -3.86 5.84 -2.93
C ILE A 119 -5.08 5.47 -3.77
N VAL A 120 -5.41 4.17 -3.77
CA VAL A 120 -6.50 3.60 -4.54
C VAL A 120 -7.53 2.99 -3.61
N LEU A 121 -8.78 3.44 -3.73
CA LEU A 121 -9.94 2.79 -3.16
C LEU A 121 -10.45 1.71 -4.11
N VAL A 122 -10.56 0.49 -3.60
CA VAL A 122 -11.08 -0.67 -4.31
C VAL A 122 -12.42 -1.04 -3.71
N VAL A 123 -13.47 -1.17 -4.52
CA VAL A 123 -14.80 -1.62 -4.09
C VAL A 123 -15.25 -2.75 -5.00
N GLY A 124 -15.19 -3.99 -4.48
CA GLY A 124 -15.34 -5.20 -5.30
C GLY A 124 -14.31 -5.25 -6.43
N LYS A 125 -14.74 -5.02 -7.68
CA LYS A 125 -13.87 -4.99 -8.88
C LYS A 125 -13.52 -3.57 -9.36
N LYS A 126 -14.14 -2.54 -8.80
CA LYS A 126 -13.92 -1.15 -9.21
C LYS A 126 -12.72 -0.60 -8.45
N LYS A 127 -11.86 0.14 -9.15
CA LYS A 127 -10.71 0.84 -8.59
C LYS A 127 -10.88 2.35 -8.85
N LYS A 128 -10.69 3.18 -7.83
CA LYS A 128 -10.73 4.65 -7.90
C LYS A 128 -9.46 5.20 -7.26
N ILE A 129 -8.70 6.03 -7.98
CA ILE A 129 -7.63 6.81 -7.36
C ILE A 129 -8.30 7.90 -6.52
N VAL A 130 -8.04 7.89 -5.21
CA VAL A 130 -8.59 8.87 -4.26
C VAL A 130 -7.57 9.93 -3.86
N TRP A 131 -6.29 9.67 -4.09
CA TRP A 131 -5.22 10.66 -4.00
C TRP A 131 -4.03 10.27 -4.89
N SER A 132 -3.29 11.26 -5.42
CA SER A 132 -2.09 11.07 -6.23
C SER A 132 -1.06 12.15 -5.94
N ALA A 133 0.19 11.76 -5.72
CA ALA A 133 1.29 12.67 -5.42
C ALA A 133 1.67 13.59 -6.59
N GLU A 134 1.34 13.20 -7.83
CA GLU A 134 1.59 14.03 -9.03
C GLU A 134 0.61 15.21 -9.17
N ALA A 135 -0.49 15.21 -8.40
CA ALA A 135 -1.47 16.29 -8.42
C ALA A 135 -1.16 17.42 -7.41
N GLU A 136 -0.07 17.28 -6.64
CA GLU A 136 0.43 18.24 -5.64
C GLU A 136 1.46 19.23 -6.21
#